data_AF-A0A168KE57-F1
#
_entry.id   AF-A0A168KE57-F1
#
_cell.length_a   1.000
_cell.length_b   1.000
_cell.length_c   1.000
_cell.angle_alpha   90.00
_cell.angle_beta   90.00
_cell.angle_gamma   90.00
#
_symmetry.space_group_name_H-M   'P 1'
#
loop_
_entity.id
_entity.type
_entity.pdbx_description
1 polymer ?
#
loop_
_entity_poly.entity_id
_entity_poly.type
_entity_poly.pdbx_seq_one_letter_code
_entity_poly.pdbx_strand_id
1 'polypeptide(L)'
;MYEDPVRFHSAEYEELLVLMANRETVVKRLVSAVNQIHRWVDIVFPELRQVFKILTCKGALETLRLFPLPADLSKLEPNDVIAGWKKSMKRHSGVRRAKLLIELAKQTVGSSQATQAYKLHLEHLLEEYDLANTQLRRIEAEAKTVLERIPYAAKILAIIGISAIALAGVLGESGDLSGLYPRKHTAASRRP
;
A
#
# COMPACT_ATOMS: atom_id res chain seq x y z
N MET A 1 7.20 46.12 -22.07
CA MET A 1 6.54 45.73 -20.80
C MET A 1 6.57 44.21 -20.79
N TYR A 2 7.39 43.62 -19.92
CA TYR A 2 7.56 42.18 -19.81
C TYR A 2 6.32 41.64 -19.07
N GLU A 3 5.33 41.15 -19.80
CA GLU A 3 4.33 40.27 -19.21
C GLU A 3 4.98 38.89 -19.11
N ASP A 4 5.47 38.55 -17.92
CA ASP A 4 5.64 37.15 -17.55
C ASP A 4 4.28 36.47 -17.72
N PRO A 5 4.16 35.43 -18.57
CA PRO A 5 2.92 34.69 -18.63
C PRO A 5 2.77 34.00 -17.28
N VAL A 6 1.78 34.46 -16.52
CA VAL A 6 1.26 33.79 -15.33
C VAL A 6 1.22 32.30 -15.65
N ARG A 7 2.04 31.51 -14.94
CA ARG A 7 2.10 30.05 -15.08
C ARG A 7 0.75 29.50 -14.62
N PHE A 8 -0.26 29.53 -15.47
CA PHE A 8 -1.46 28.73 -15.28
C PHE A 8 -1.00 27.28 -15.39
N HIS A 9 -0.79 26.64 -14.24
CA HIS A 9 -0.72 25.20 -14.16
C HIS A 9 -2.02 24.71 -14.79
N SER A 10 -1.94 24.05 -15.95
CA SER A 10 -3.12 23.47 -16.58
C SER A 10 -3.80 22.54 -15.56
N ALA A 11 -5.13 22.39 -15.67
CA ALA A 11 -5.95 21.69 -14.68
C ALA A 11 -5.37 20.32 -14.27
N GLU A 12 -4.68 19.63 -15.19
CA GLU A 12 -4.00 18.37 -14.95
C GLU A 12 -2.93 18.43 -13.85
N TYR A 13 -2.11 19.50 -13.79
CA TYR A 13 -1.07 19.61 -12.76
C TYR A 13 -1.65 19.89 -11.38
N GLU A 14 -2.70 20.70 -11.30
CA GLU A 14 -3.44 20.94 -10.05
C GLU A 14 -4.15 19.67 -9.57
N GLU A 15 -4.76 18.90 -10.48
CA GLU A 15 -5.31 17.57 -10.19
C GLU A 15 -4.24 16.63 -9.62
N LEU A 16 -3.04 16.58 -10.21
CA LEU A 16 -1.93 15.78 -9.68
C LEU A 16 -1.51 16.23 -8.28
N LEU A 17 -1.42 17.54 -8.04
CA LEU A 17 -1.07 18.08 -6.72
C LEU A 17 -2.07 17.62 -5.64
N VAL A 18 -3.37 17.77 -5.92
CA VAL A 18 -4.45 17.36 -5.01
C VAL A 18 -4.42 15.84 -4.76
N LEU A 19 -4.23 15.05 -5.82
CA LEU A 19 -4.14 13.59 -5.71
C LEU A 19 -2.93 13.16 -4.88
N MET A 20 -1.78 13.81 -5.04
CA MET A 20 -0.55 13.47 -4.30
C MET A 20 -0.63 13.88 -2.83
N ALA A 21 -1.21 15.04 -2.51
CA ALA A 21 -1.49 15.44 -1.13
C ALA A 21 -2.45 14.47 -0.42
N ASN A 22 -3.51 14.04 -1.12
CA ASN A 22 -4.42 13.01 -0.61
C ASN A 22 -3.68 11.67 -0.41
N ARG A 23 -2.86 11.26 -1.39
CA ARG A 23 -2.05 10.04 -1.29
C ARG A 23 -1.19 10.05 -0.03
N GLU A 24 -0.51 11.15 0.26
CA GLU A 24 0.33 11.27 1.46
C GLU A 24 -0.47 11.02 2.74
N THR A 25 -1.67 11.59 2.84
CA THR A 25 -2.57 11.39 3.98
C THR A 25 -2.98 9.92 4.13
N VAL A 26 -3.33 9.25 3.03
CA VAL A 26 -3.71 7.83 3.06
C VAL A 26 -2.50 6.94 3.35
N VAL A 27 -1.30 7.25 2.86
CA VAL A 27 -0.06 6.53 3.21
C VAL A 27 0.19 6.60 4.71
N LYS A 28 0.05 7.77 5.33
CA LYS A 28 0.21 7.93 6.79
C LYS A 28 -0.77 7.04 7.56
N ARG A 29 -2.03 6.97 7.11
CA ARG A 29 -3.05 6.06 7.70
C ARG A 29 -2.67 4.59 7.53
N LEU A 30 -2.23 4.19 6.35
CA LEU A 30 -1.77 2.81 6.11
C LEU A 30 -0.59 2.44 7.03
N VAL A 31 0.42 3.30 7.12
CA VAL A 31 1.59 3.08 7.99
C VAL A 31 1.16 2.97 9.45
N SER A 32 0.24 3.82 9.90
CA SER A 32 -0.32 3.74 11.26
C SER A 32 -0.99 2.40 11.52
N ALA A 33 -1.90 1.96 10.63
CA ALA A 33 -2.60 0.69 10.76
C ALA A 33 -1.62 -0.50 10.77
N VAL A 34 -0.61 -0.50 9.89
CA VAL A 34 0.44 -1.52 9.87
C VAL A 34 1.20 -1.57 11.19
N ASN A 35 1.63 -0.42 11.71
CA ASN A 35 2.34 -0.35 12.99
C ASN A 35 1.48 -0.83 14.16
N GLN A 36 0.19 -0.52 14.15
CA GLN A 36 -0.76 -1.00 15.15
C GLN A 36 -0.99 -2.51 15.04
N ILE A 37 -1.06 -3.09 13.84
CA ILE A 37 -1.11 -4.55 13.64
C ILE A 37 0.15 -5.21 14.20
N HIS A 38 1.33 -4.63 13.94
CA HIS A 38 2.59 -5.12 14.52
C HIS A 38 2.54 -5.12 16.04
N ARG A 39 2.11 -4.00 16.65
CA ARG A 39 1.96 -3.88 18.10
C ARG A 39 0.92 -4.86 18.66
N TRP A 40 -0.19 -5.04 17.96
CA TRP A 40 -1.22 -6.00 18.33
C TRP A 40 -0.64 -7.41 18.38
N VAL A 41 0.12 -7.80 17.36
CA VAL A 41 0.79 -9.11 17.32
C VAL A 41 1.79 -9.25 18.45
N ASP A 42 2.58 -8.22 18.76
CA ASP A 42 3.54 -8.27 19.87
C ASP A 42 2.88 -8.47 21.24
N ILE A 43 1.66 -7.95 21.41
CA ILE A 43 0.89 -8.06 22.67
C ILE A 43 0.15 -9.41 22.75
N VAL A 44 -0.49 -9.84 21.67
CA VAL A 44 -1.47 -10.94 21.70
C VAL A 44 -0.93 -12.26 21.17
N PHE A 45 -0.03 -12.22 20.18
CA PHE A 45 0.54 -13.44 19.59
C PHE A 45 1.95 -13.23 19.02
N PRO A 46 2.95 -12.91 19.86
CA PRO A 46 4.29 -12.55 19.39
C PRO A 46 4.95 -13.65 18.55
N GLU A 47 4.64 -14.91 18.82
CA GLU A 47 5.16 -16.08 18.11
C GLU A 47 4.70 -16.18 16.65
N LEU A 48 3.66 -15.45 16.25
CA LEU A 48 3.22 -15.39 14.85
C LEU A 48 4.36 -14.98 13.89
N ARG A 49 5.32 -14.18 14.38
CA ARG A 49 6.51 -13.74 13.64
C ARG A 49 7.45 -14.90 13.28
N GLN A 50 7.39 -16.00 14.01
CA GLN A 50 8.16 -17.21 13.70
C GLN A 50 7.58 -17.93 12.47
N VAL A 51 6.27 -17.81 12.24
CA VAL A 51 5.58 -18.38 11.07
C VAL A 51 5.65 -17.44 9.86
N PHE A 52 5.46 -16.14 10.10
CA PHE A 52 5.40 -15.11 9.08
C PHE A 52 6.43 -13.99 9.34
N LYS A 53 7.47 -13.93 8.50
CA LYS A 53 8.47 -12.84 8.55
C LYS A 53 7.87 -11.46 8.25
N ILE A 54 6.85 -11.40 7.39
CA ILE A 54 6.16 -10.17 6.98
C ILE A 54 4.70 -10.30 7.42
N LEU A 55 4.27 -9.51 8.41
CA LEU A 55 2.91 -9.58 8.95
C LEU A 55 1.85 -9.00 8.02
N THR A 56 2.25 -8.15 7.07
CA THR A 56 1.37 -7.59 6.04
C THR A 56 1.27 -8.48 4.79
N CYS A 57 1.95 -9.64 4.77
CA CYS A 57 1.78 -10.57 3.66
C CYS A 57 0.38 -11.20 3.71
N LYS A 58 -0.14 -11.58 2.53
CA LYS A 58 -1.49 -12.14 2.42
C LYS A 58 -1.76 -13.29 3.39
N GLY A 59 -0.80 -14.21 3.54
CA GLY A 59 -0.96 -15.37 4.44
C GLY A 59 -1.09 -14.98 5.92
N ALA A 60 -0.34 -13.96 6.36
CA ALA A 60 -0.40 -13.49 7.74
C ALA A 60 -1.72 -12.75 8.03
N LEU A 61 -2.10 -11.81 7.15
CA LEU A 61 -3.37 -11.07 7.27
C LEU A 61 -4.58 -12.02 7.24
N GLU A 62 -4.61 -12.99 6.32
CA GLU A 62 -5.70 -13.99 6.29
C GLU A 62 -5.70 -14.88 7.54
N THR A 63 -4.54 -15.20 8.10
CA THR A 63 -4.47 -15.95 9.37
C THR A 63 -5.05 -15.13 10.52
N LEU A 64 -4.69 -13.85 10.62
CA LEU A 64 -5.22 -12.92 11.63
C LEU A 64 -6.74 -12.71 11.48
N ARG A 65 -7.27 -12.71 10.25
CA ARG A 65 -8.73 -12.61 9.99
C ARG A 65 -9.49 -13.86 10.42
N LEU A 66 -8.96 -15.04 10.08
CA LEU A 66 -9.64 -16.32 10.31
C LEU A 66 -9.50 -16.79 11.76
N PHE A 67 -8.33 -16.57 12.36
CA PHE A 67 -7.97 -17.05 13.68
C PHE A 67 -7.31 -15.91 14.46
N PRO A 68 -8.11 -14.92 14.89
CA PRO A 68 -7.58 -13.70 15.49
C PRO A 68 -6.84 -13.99 16.78
N LEU A 69 -7.28 -14.95 17.62
CA LEU A 69 -6.63 -15.23 18.89
C LEU A 69 -5.81 -16.54 18.83
N PRO A 70 -4.71 -16.65 19.60
CA PRO A 70 -4.00 -17.92 19.77
C PRO A 70 -4.92 -19.05 20.27
N ALA A 71 -5.89 -18.73 21.13
CA ALA A 71 -6.86 -19.69 21.64
C ALA A 71 -7.81 -20.25 20.57
N ASP A 72 -7.97 -19.54 19.45
CA ASP A 72 -8.74 -20.02 18.28
C ASP A 72 -7.94 -21.04 17.48
N LEU A 73 -6.60 -20.98 17.53
CA LEU A 73 -5.68 -21.90 16.86
C LEU A 73 -5.34 -23.12 17.70
N SER A 74 -5.17 -22.96 19.02
CA SER A 74 -4.70 -24.02 19.91
C SER A 74 -5.65 -25.22 20.00
N LYS A 75 -6.91 -25.01 19.64
CA LYS A 75 -7.99 -26.02 19.66
C LYS A 75 -8.19 -26.73 18.31
N LEU A 76 -7.47 -26.33 17.27
CA LEU A 76 -7.64 -26.82 15.92
C LEU A 76 -6.61 -27.88 15.57
N GLU A 77 -6.97 -28.72 14.59
CA GLU A 77 -6.04 -29.60 13.90
C GLU A 77 -5.48 -28.91 12.64
N PRO A 78 -4.31 -29.33 12.14
CA PRO A 78 -3.69 -28.71 10.95
C PRO A 78 -4.61 -28.68 9.72
N ASN A 79 -5.50 -29.68 9.59
CA ASN A 79 -6.46 -29.76 8.50
C ASN A 79 -7.54 -28.67 8.60
N ASP A 80 -7.94 -28.26 9.80
CA ASP A 80 -8.93 -27.20 10.01
C ASP A 80 -8.35 -25.84 9.62
N VAL A 81 -7.10 -25.57 10.01
CA VAL A 81 -6.38 -24.35 9.61
C VAL A 81 -6.26 -24.26 8.08
N ILE A 82 -5.92 -25.38 7.43
CA ILE A 82 -5.84 -25.45 5.96
C ILE A 82 -7.22 -25.25 5.33
N ALA A 83 -8.27 -25.86 5.89
CA ALA A 83 -9.63 -25.69 5.41
C ALA A 83 -10.07 -24.22 5.51
N GLY A 84 -9.75 -23.54 6.62
CA GLY A 84 -9.95 -22.10 6.77
C GLY A 84 -9.22 -21.31 5.68
N TRP A 85 -7.92 -21.54 5.50
CA TRP A 85 -7.14 -20.89 4.45
C TRP A 85 -7.68 -21.12 3.03
N LYS A 86 -8.17 -22.32 2.72
CA LYS A 86 -8.73 -22.64 1.40
C LYS A 86 -9.97 -21.82 1.03
N LYS A 87 -10.71 -21.29 2.02
CA LYS A 87 -11.87 -20.42 1.77
C LYS A 87 -11.47 -19.08 1.16
N SER A 88 -10.30 -18.55 1.53
CA SER A 88 -9.86 -17.20 1.14
C SER A 88 -8.60 -17.19 0.25
N MET A 89 -7.86 -18.30 0.16
CA MET A 89 -6.58 -18.38 -0.54
C MET A 89 -6.47 -19.59 -1.46
N LYS A 90 -6.23 -19.34 -2.76
CA LYS A 90 -5.89 -20.38 -3.74
C LYS A 90 -4.54 -21.05 -3.47
N ARG A 91 -3.58 -20.30 -2.91
CA ARG A 91 -2.27 -20.79 -2.48
C ARG A 91 -2.10 -20.49 -0.99
N HIS A 92 -2.03 -21.52 -0.18
CA HIS A 92 -1.94 -21.40 1.28
C HIS A 92 -0.56 -21.82 1.80
N SER A 93 -0.30 -21.46 3.05
CA SER A 93 0.97 -21.69 3.77
C SER A 93 1.34 -23.16 3.98
N GLY A 94 0.42 -24.10 3.77
CA GLY A 94 0.67 -25.55 3.76
C GLY A 94 0.68 -26.18 5.16
N VAL A 95 0.67 -27.52 5.19
CA VAL A 95 0.52 -28.31 6.43
C VAL A 95 1.62 -28.00 7.46
N ARG A 96 2.86 -27.82 7.00
CA ARG A 96 4.01 -27.57 7.88
C ARG A 96 3.86 -26.28 8.69
N ARG A 97 3.39 -25.21 8.05
CA ARG A 97 3.10 -23.94 8.74
C ARG A 97 1.84 -24.04 9.60
N ALA A 98 0.82 -24.77 9.18
CA ALA A 98 -0.38 -24.97 10.00
C ALA A 98 -0.02 -25.67 11.33
N LYS A 99 0.80 -26.73 11.28
CA LYS A 99 1.32 -27.42 12.48
C LYS A 99 2.09 -26.48 13.39
N LEU A 100 3.08 -25.78 12.84
CA LEU A 100 3.89 -24.83 13.60
C LEU A 100 3.04 -23.73 14.25
N LEU A 101 2.05 -23.21 13.52
CA LEU A 101 1.15 -22.18 14.01
C LEU A 101 0.33 -22.66 15.23
N ILE A 102 -0.19 -23.89 15.19
CA ILE A 102 -0.94 -24.50 16.30
C ILE A 102 -0.02 -24.75 17.50
N GLU A 103 1.19 -25.28 17.27
CA GLU A 103 2.17 -25.53 18.33
C GLU A 103 2.55 -24.24 19.07
N LEU A 104 2.85 -23.17 18.33
CA LEU A 104 3.16 -21.87 18.90
C LEU A 104 1.97 -21.25 19.62
N ALA A 105 0.75 -21.41 19.09
CA ALA A 105 -0.46 -20.92 19.73
C ALA A 105 -0.72 -21.60 21.09
N LYS A 106 -0.36 -22.88 21.25
CA LYS A 106 -0.47 -23.62 22.53
C LYS A 106 0.55 -23.14 23.58
N GLN A 107 1.66 -22.56 23.15
CA GLN A 107 2.78 -22.13 24.00
C GLN A 107 2.91 -20.60 24.08
N THR A 108 1.91 -19.87 23.58
CA THR A 108 1.93 -18.41 23.48
C THR A 108 2.15 -17.75 24.84
N VAL A 109 3.04 -16.77 24.88
CA VAL A 109 3.20 -15.86 26.03
C VAL A 109 2.36 -14.58 25.88
N GLY A 110 1.61 -14.45 24.78
CA GLY A 110 0.75 -13.31 24.52
C GLY A 110 -0.43 -13.17 25.50
N SER A 111 -1.05 -11.99 25.49
CA SER A 111 -2.16 -11.66 26.39
C SER A 111 -3.34 -12.62 26.22
N SER A 112 -3.68 -13.33 27.31
CA SER A 112 -4.89 -14.14 27.45
C SER A 112 -6.07 -13.39 28.06
N GLN A 113 -5.87 -12.11 28.40
CA GLN A 113 -6.89 -11.24 28.99
C GLN A 113 -7.53 -10.34 27.92
N ALA A 114 -8.75 -9.85 28.21
CA ALA A 114 -9.50 -8.94 27.34
C ALA A 114 -9.63 -9.42 25.88
N THR A 115 -9.73 -10.74 25.69
CA THR A 115 -9.72 -11.42 24.38
C THR A 115 -10.74 -10.86 23.40
N GLN A 116 -11.97 -10.58 23.87
CA GLN A 116 -13.01 -9.99 23.03
C GLN A 116 -12.64 -8.57 22.57
N ALA A 117 -12.02 -7.76 23.44
CA ALA A 117 -11.59 -6.42 23.10
C ALA A 117 -10.41 -6.44 22.12
N TYR A 118 -9.45 -7.35 22.31
CA TYR A 118 -8.35 -7.53 21.36
C TYR A 118 -8.81 -8.03 19.99
N LYS A 119 -9.79 -8.93 19.96
CA LYS A 119 -10.39 -9.40 18.70
C LYS A 119 -11.05 -8.25 17.94
N LEU A 120 -11.91 -7.48 18.60
CA LEU A 120 -12.54 -6.30 18.00
C LEU A 120 -11.51 -5.26 17.54
N HIS A 121 -10.47 -5.02 18.34
CA HIS A 121 -9.39 -4.11 17.96
C HIS A 121 -8.67 -4.58 16.70
N LEU A 122 -8.34 -5.88 16.59
CA LEU A 122 -7.73 -6.43 15.37
C LEU A 122 -8.64 -6.30 14.15
N GLU A 123 -9.94 -6.55 14.31
CA GLU A 123 -10.94 -6.39 13.24
C GLU A 123 -10.90 -4.95 12.69
N HIS A 124 -10.97 -3.93 13.55
CA HIS A 124 -10.87 -2.53 13.13
C HIS A 124 -9.53 -2.20 12.45
N LEU A 125 -8.40 -2.71 12.97
CA LEU A 125 -7.09 -2.47 12.36
C LEU A 125 -6.98 -3.06 10.95
N LEU A 126 -7.57 -4.23 10.72
CA LEU A 126 -7.59 -4.89 9.42
C LEU A 126 -8.52 -4.14 8.45
N GLU A 127 -9.65 -3.64 8.93
CA GLU A 127 -10.55 -2.77 8.14
C GLU A 127 -9.87 -1.47 7.72
N GLU A 128 -9.17 -0.80 8.64
CA GLU A 128 -8.40 0.42 8.34
C GLU A 128 -7.29 0.14 7.31
N TYR A 129 -6.58 -0.97 7.46
CA TYR A 129 -5.56 -1.42 6.52
C TYR A 129 -6.15 -1.64 5.12
N ASP A 130 -7.29 -2.33 5.02
CA ASP A 130 -7.94 -2.64 3.75
C ASP A 130 -8.51 -1.39 3.08
N LEU A 131 -9.10 -0.48 3.87
CA LEU A 131 -9.61 0.79 3.39
C LEU A 131 -8.48 1.67 2.84
N ALA A 132 -7.38 1.82 3.59
CA ALA A 132 -6.25 2.63 3.15
C ALA A 132 -5.61 2.09 1.87
N ASN A 133 -5.41 0.77 1.76
CA ASN A 133 -4.92 0.14 0.53
C ASN A 133 -5.87 0.35 -0.66
N THR A 134 -7.18 0.27 -0.43
CA THR A 134 -8.18 0.51 -1.47
C THR A 134 -8.17 1.97 -1.95
N GLN A 135 -8.08 2.91 -1.02
CA GLN A 135 -7.97 4.33 -1.33
C GLN A 135 -6.68 4.65 -2.10
N LEU A 136 -5.53 4.08 -1.70
CA LEU A 136 -4.27 4.25 -2.44
C LEU A 136 -4.40 3.76 -3.87
N ARG A 137 -4.89 2.53 -4.10
CA ARG A 137 -5.07 2.01 -5.47
C ARG A 137 -5.96 2.91 -6.33
N ARG A 138 -7.01 3.49 -5.76
CA ARG A 138 -7.88 4.44 -6.47
C ARG A 138 -7.13 5.72 -6.83
N ILE A 139 -6.43 6.33 -5.88
CA ILE A 139 -5.65 7.55 -6.11
C ILE A 139 -4.57 7.31 -7.16
N GLU A 140 -3.89 6.17 -7.10
CA GLU A 140 -2.84 5.81 -8.07
C GLU A 140 -3.41 5.57 -9.48
N ALA A 141 -4.61 5.00 -9.59
CA ALA A 141 -5.30 4.87 -10.87
C ALA A 141 -5.70 6.22 -11.44
N GLU A 142 -6.28 7.12 -10.63
CA GLU A 142 -6.64 8.47 -11.08
C GLU A 142 -5.41 9.27 -11.50
N ALA A 143 -4.33 9.23 -10.72
CA ALA A 143 -3.08 9.92 -11.06
C ALA A 143 -2.53 9.44 -12.41
N LYS A 144 -2.65 8.14 -12.71
CA LYS A 144 -2.27 7.60 -14.02
C LYS A 144 -3.14 8.15 -15.15
N THR A 145 -4.46 8.22 -14.96
CA THR A 145 -5.39 8.82 -15.94
C THR A 145 -5.03 10.28 -16.22
N VAL A 146 -4.68 11.06 -15.19
CA VAL A 146 -4.24 12.45 -15.36
C VAL A 146 -2.95 12.52 -16.18
N LEU A 147 -1.96 11.66 -15.89
CA LEU A 147 -0.70 11.60 -16.63
C LEU A 147 -0.90 11.26 -18.11
N GLU A 148 -1.89 10.44 -18.47
CA GLU A 148 -2.20 10.10 -19.86
C GLU A 148 -2.65 11.32 -20.69
N ARG A 149 -3.18 12.37 -20.03
CA ARG A 149 -3.53 13.65 -20.67
C ARG A 149 -2.34 14.57 -20.90
N ILE A 150 -1.18 14.29 -20.28
CA ILE A 150 0.02 15.13 -20.39
C ILE A 150 0.88 14.63 -21.56
N PRO A 151 1.07 15.44 -22.63
CA PRO A 151 1.66 14.97 -23.89
C PRO A 151 3.07 14.35 -23.79
N TYR A 152 3.87 14.77 -22.81
CA TYR A 152 5.23 14.28 -22.61
C TYR A 152 5.37 13.23 -21.50
N ALA A 153 4.33 13.00 -20.68
CA ALA A 153 4.43 12.09 -19.54
C ALA A 153 4.74 10.65 -19.96
N ALA A 154 4.14 10.17 -21.06
CA ALA A 154 4.42 8.85 -21.61
C ALA A 154 5.91 8.64 -21.95
N LYS A 155 6.59 9.68 -22.43
CA LYS A 155 8.03 9.60 -22.75
C LYS A 155 8.88 9.50 -21.49
N ILE A 156 8.49 10.19 -20.42
CA ILE A 156 9.20 10.12 -19.13
C ILE A 156 8.95 8.77 -18.46
N LEU A 157 7.73 8.23 -18.53
CA LEU A 157 7.40 6.91 -17.98
C LEU A 157 8.09 5.74 -18.71
N ALA A 158 8.56 5.96 -19.94
CA ALA A 158 9.38 4.98 -20.65
C ALA A 158 10.82 4.88 -20.10
N ILE A 159 11.25 5.84 -19.28
CA ILE A 159 12.57 5.81 -18.63
C ILE A 159 12.52 4.77 -17.51
N ILE A 160 13.44 3.82 -17.56
CA ILE A 160 13.58 2.77 -16.54
C ILE A 160 13.77 3.42 -15.16
N GLY A 161 12.96 2.99 -14.20
CA GLY A 161 13.05 3.45 -12.81
C GLY A 161 12.11 4.60 -12.45
N ILE A 162 11.43 5.22 -13.42
CA ILE A 162 10.41 6.25 -13.13
C ILE A 162 9.04 5.59 -13.01
N SER A 163 8.43 5.66 -11.83
CA SER A 163 7.06 5.21 -11.61
C SER A 163 6.06 6.31 -11.94
N ALA A 164 4.82 5.93 -12.26
CA ALA A 164 3.71 6.87 -12.45
C ALA A 164 3.54 7.80 -11.24
N ILE A 165 3.69 7.27 -10.03
CA ILE A 165 3.54 8.05 -8.80
C ILE A 165 4.69 9.03 -8.59
N ALA A 166 5.92 8.62 -8.90
CA ALA A 166 7.06 9.54 -8.84
C ALA A 166 6.88 10.70 -9.82
N LEU A 167 6.45 10.40 -11.06
CA LEU A 167 6.19 11.44 -12.05
C LEU A 167 5.01 12.34 -11.64
N ALA A 168 3.92 11.77 -11.13
CA ALA A 168 2.77 12.52 -10.64
C ALA A 168 3.14 13.49 -9.50
N GLY A 169 3.97 13.03 -8.55
CA GLY A 169 4.51 13.88 -7.47
C GLY A 169 5.31 15.06 -8.01
N VAL A 170 6.25 14.79 -8.92
CA VAL A 170 7.07 15.85 -9.52
C VAL A 170 6.21 16.85 -10.27
N LEU A 171 5.34 16.39 -11.18
CA LEU A 171 4.51 17.27 -12.00
C LEU A 171 3.45 18.03 -11.19
N GLY A 172 2.92 17.44 -10.11
CA GLY A 172 2.00 18.12 -9.21
C GLY A 172 2.65 19.31 -8.50
N GLU A 173 3.91 19.19 -8.10
CA GLU A 173 4.63 20.29 -7.42
C GLU A 173 5.27 21.28 -8.39
N SER A 174 5.81 20.81 -9.52
CA SER A 174 6.56 21.67 -10.45
C SER A 174 5.69 22.36 -11.50
N GLY A 175 4.49 21.84 -11.77
CA GLY A 175 3.72 22.18 -12.95
C GLY A 175 4.40 21.72 -14.24
N ASP A 176 4.12 22.42 -15.35
CA ASP A 176 4.66 22.09 -16.67
C ASP A 176 6.20 22.18 -16.73
N LEU A 177 6.83 21.06 -17.11
CA LEU A 177 8.28 20.93 -17.27
C LEU A 177 8.75 21.05 -18.72
N SER A 178 7.87 21.33 -19.66
CA SER A 178 8.20 21.45 -21.09
C SER A 178 9.28 22.50 -21.38
N GLY A 179 9.36 23.55 -20.55
CA GLY A 179 10.36 24.62 -20.66
C GLY A 179 11.79 24.25 -20.24
N LEU A 180 12.00 23.10 -19.59
CA LEU A 180 13.34 22.65 -19.19
C LEU A 180 14.12 21.95 -20.31
N TYR A 181 13.48 21.65 -21.44
CA TYR A 181 14.18 21.19 -22.64
C TYR A 181 14.71 22.40 -23.43
N PRO A 182 16.00 22.45 -23.80
CA PRO A 182 16.47 23.47 -24.73
C PRO A 182 15.71 23.32 -26.04
N ARG A 183 14.97 24.37 -26.42
CA ARG A 183 14.37 24.45 -27.75
C ARG A 183 15.52 24.25 -28.74
N LYS A 184 15.43 23.22 -29.59
CA LYS A 184 16.35 23.09 -30.72
C LYS A 184 16.27 24.42 -31.47
N HIS A 185 17.36 25.20 -31.44
CA HIS A 185 17.49 26.37 -32.29
C HIS A 185 17.27 25.90 -33.73
N THR A 186 16.13 26.25 -34.30
CA THR A 186 15.90 26.16 -35.73
C THR A 186 16.91 27.10 -36.37
N ALA A 187 18.00 26.53 -36.89
CA ALA A 187 18.92 27.22 -37.76
C ALA A 187 18.14 27.59 -39.03
N ALA A 188 17.55 28.78 -39.04
CA ALA A 188 17.00 29.38 -40.23
C ALA A 188 18.15 29.60 -41.22
N SER A 189 18.15 28.76 -42.27
CA SER A 189 18.67 29.02 -43.61
C SER A 189 19.14 30.46 -43.83
N ARG A 190 20.44 30.70 -43.70
CA ARG A 190 21.12 31.70 -44.53
C ARG A 190 21.36 31.05 -45.89
N ARG A 191 20.72 31.59 -46.92
CA ARG A 191 21.22 31.54 -48.29
C ARG A 191 21.17 32.96 -48.88
N PRO A 192 22.13 33.24 -49.78
CA PRO A 192 22.68 34.58 -50.03
C PRO A 192 21.76 35.49 -50.84
#